data_AF-A0A1E7FQ23-F1
#
_entry.id   AF-A0A1E7FQ23-F1
#
_cell.length_a   1.000
_cell.length_b   1.000
_cell.length_c   1.000
_cell.angle_alpha   90.00
_cell.angle_beta   90.00
_cell.angle_gamma   90.00
#
_symmetry.space_group_name_H-M   'P 1'
#
loop_
_entity.id
_entity.type
_entity.pdbx_description
1 polymer ?
#
loop_
_entity_poly.entity_id
_entity_poly.type
_entity_poly.pdbx_seq_one_letter_code
_entity_poly.pdbx_strand_id
1 'polypeptide(L)'
;MASSIEEQTRNNDYNNEDADTFSMEMLNSFLPKSNFYNVGMRLRGVDQHDLARDAFQRGSETGCIPCMSLYTDCLSKGGKESMIHLRLPWLLEGAIRGHLYIIDLLVAFYKNAEPANPESLQIYWTKILNSLHVSLGMNKEERKNNRGTIGNVCYPCREEDSDDRKFQQCSGCKIYSYCGKECQLEHWNDGNHRGECKQLQILNTYHKPYAKQIHKKITRGDDPTKIIELQTLREKLGLSRPKDEYEKLLLFLGDDCDDYRPIRREYIVARDDGTVHIGSTAEVI
;
A
#
# COMPACT_ATOMS: atom_id res chain seq x y z
N MET A 1 -34.54 43.97 -14.13
CA MET A 1 -34.14 43.18 -12.94
C MET A 1 -34.78 41.81 -13.08
N ALA A 2 -34.00 40.75 -12.88
CA ALA A 2 -34.28 39.32 -13.11
C ALA A 2 -34.24 38.86 -14.58
N SER A 3 -33.09 38.28 -14.98
CA SER A 3 -32.92 37.22 -16.00
C SER A 3 -31.49 37.25 -16.57
N SER A 4 -30.50 36.69 -15.87
CA SER A 4 -29.19 36.30 -16.47
C SER A 4 -28.29 35.48 -15.52
N ILE A 5 -28.85 34.54 -14.75
CA ILE A 5 -28.03 33.61 -13.95
C ILE A 5 -28.63 32.22 -14.07
N GLU A 6 -28.45 31.56 -15.22
CA GLU A 6 -28.76 30.13 -15.33
C GLU A 6 -27.95 29.35 -16.38
N GLU A 7 -26.86 29.91 -16.91
CA GLU A 7 -26.10 29.28 -18.00
C GLU A 7 -24.58 29.27 -17.74
N GLN A 8 -24.16 28.75 -16.58
CA GLN A 8 -22.72 28.58 -16.27
C GLN A 8 -22.38 27.44 -15.29
N THR A 9 -23.18 26.36 -15.27
CA THR A 9 -22.90 25.17 -14.43
C THR A 9 -23.10 23.83 -15.15
N ARG A 10 -22.80 23.74 -16.44
CA ARG A 10 -22.60 22.45 -17.13
C ARG A 10 -21.44 22.56 -18.10
N ASN A 11 -20.35 21.87 -17.76
CA ASN A 11 -19.22 21.43 -18.59
C ASN A 11 -17.92 21.64 -17.82
N ASN A 12 -17.61 20.75 -16.89
CA ASN A 12 -16.25 20.53 -16.41
C ASN A 12 -15.98 19.09 -15.91
N ASP A 13 -16.79 18.11 -16.35
CA ASP A 13 -16.63 16.70 -15.98
C ASP A 13 -15.97 15.83 -17.08
N TYR A 14 -15.31 16.45 -18.05
CA TYR A 14 -14.50 15.71 -19.04
C TYR A 14 -13.04 16.20 -18.96
N ASN A 15 -12.13 15.24 -18.73
CA ASN A 15 -10.65 15.30 -18.85
C ASN A 15 -9.81 15.20 -17.55
N ASN A 16 -10.26 14.47 -16.52
CA ASN A 16 -9.36 14.07 -15.42
C ASN A 16 -8.73 12.67 -15.62
N GLU A 17 -9.36 11.76 -16.38
CA GLU A 17 -8.84 10.39 -16.58
C GLU A 17 -7.62 10.33 -17.53
N ASP A 18 -7.55 11.25 -18.50
CA ASP A 18 -6.48 11.25 -19.52
C ASP A 18 -5.15 11.83 -18.98
N ALA A 19 -5.22 12.78 -18.03
CA ALA A 19 -4.04 13.36 -17.40
C ALA A 19 -3.35 12.36 -16.45
N ASP A 20 -4.14 11.58 -15.70
CA ASP A 20 -3.63 10.52 -14.83
C ASP A 20 -3.00 9.38 -15.63
N THR A 21 -3.62 8.99 -16.75
CA THR A 21 -3.12 7.93 -17.63
C THR A 21 -1.76 8.27 -18.25
N PHE A 22 -1.55 9.53 -18.65
CA PHE A 22 -0.29 9.99 -19.25
C PHE A 22 0.88 10.01 -18.24
N SER A 23 0.64 10.37 -16.97
CA SER A 23 1.67 10.32 -15.92
C SER A 23 2.06 8.87 -15.57
N MET A 24 1.08 7.95 -15.64
CA MET A 24 1.21 6.56 -15.25
C MET A 24 2.03 5.73 -16.25
N GLU A 25 1.86 5.96 -17.56
CA GLU A 25 2.71 5.32 -18.58
C GLU A 25 4.18 5.75 -18.48
N MET A 26 4.43 7.02 -18.17
CA MET A 26 5.78 7.55 -18.01
C MET A 26 6.51 6.91 -16.83
N LEU A 27 5.82 6.78 -15.69
CA LEU A 27 6.33 6.12 -14.47
C LEU A 27 6.58 4.62 -14.66
N ASN A 28 5.79 3.95 -15.51
CA ASN A 28 5.92 2.52 -15.82
C ASN A 28 6.94 2.21 -16.92
N SER A 29 7.38 3.20 -17.70
CA SER A 29 8.19 2.99 -18.91
C SER A 29 9.60 2.46 -18.63
N PHE A 30 10.15 2.72 -17.44
CA PHE A 30 11.54 2.40 -17.10
C PHE A 30 11.76 0.98 -16.56
N LEU A 31 10.69 0.21 -16.34
CA LEU A 31 10.81 -1.10 -15.70
C LEU A 31 10.73 -2.26 -16.71
N PRO A 32 11.53 -3.33 -16.50
CA PRO A 32 11.47 -4.52 -17.33
C PRO A 32 10.06 -5.14 -17.35
N LYS A 33 9.52 -5.30 -18.55
CA LYS A 33 8.24 -5.99 -18.80
C LYS A 33 8.52 -7.46 -19.09
N SER A 34 7.84 -8.36 -18.38
CA SER A 34 7.95 -9.80 -18.64
C SER A 34 7.12 -10.21 -19.87
N ASN A 35 7.34 -11.43 -20.36
CA ASN A 35 6.46 -12.01 -21.39
C ASN A 35 5.01 -12.10 -20.91
N PHE A 36 4.81 -12.38 -19.62
CA PHE A 36 3.48 -12.43 -18.99
C PHE A 36 2.77 -11.08 -19.02
N TYR A 37 3.49 -9.96 -18.86
CA TYR A 37 2.91 -8.63 -19.02
C TYR A 37 2.29 -8.47 -20.41
N ASN A 38 3.05 -8.80 -21.46
CA ASN A 38 2.58 -8.66 -22.85
C ASN A 38 1.39 -9.60 -23.14
N VAL A 39 1.41 -10.82 -22.59
CA VAL A 39 0.29 -11.76 -22.70
C VAL A 39 -0.96 -11.18 -22.02
N GLY A 40 -0.84 -10.74 -20.77
CA GLY A 40 -1.97 -10.18 -20.02
C GLY A 40 -2.57 -8.93 -20.68
N MET A 41 -1.73 -8.04 -21.23
CA MET A 41 -2.20 -6.86 -21.97
C MET A 41 -2.97 -7.24 -23.24
N ARG A 42 -2.51 -8.24 -24.00
CA ARG A 42 -3.24 -8.74 -25.18
C ARG A 42 -4.59 -9.36 -24.81
N LEU A 43 -4.61 -10.19 -23.78
CA LEU A 43 -5.83 -10.84 -23.28
C LEU A 43 -6.85 -9.80 -22.79
N ARG A 44 -6.38 -8.76 -22.09
CA ARG A 44 -7.22 -7.63 -21.68
C ARG A 44 -7.80 -6.86 -22.86
N GLY A 45 -7.05 -6.71 -23.95
CA GLY A 45 -7.52 -6.04 -25.18
C GLY A 45 -8.57 -6.83 -25.98
N VAL A 46 -8.80 -8.11 -25.65
CA VAL A 46 -9.85 -8.96 -26.23
C VAL A 46 -10.87 -9.42 -25.17
N ASP A 47 -11.00 -8.64 -24.08
CA ASP A 47 -11.97 -8.84 -22.99
C ASP A 47 -11.88 -10.20 -22.25
N GLN A 48 -10.72 -10.86 -22.30
CA GLN A 48 -10.46 -12.10 -21.55
C GLN A 48 -9.87 -11.80 -20.16
N HIS A 49 -10.66 -11.16 -19.29
CA HIS A 49 -10.20 -10.61 -18.01
C HIS A 49 -9.63 -11.65 -17.02
N ASP A 50 -10.23 -12.84 -16.92
CA ASP A 50 -9.71 -13.89 -16.02
C ASP A 50 -8.35 -14.41 -16.48
N LEU A 51 -8.19 -14.68 -17.77
CA LEU A 51 -6.90 -15.11 -18.34
C LEU A 51 -5.85 -14.00 -18.24
N ALA A 52 -6.26 -12.73 -18.40
CA ALA A 52 -5.37 -11.59 -18.19
C ALA A 52 -4.89 -11.51 -16.74
N ARG A 53 -5.80 -11.68 -15.76
CA ARG A 53 -5.47 -11.73 -14.33
C ARG A 53 -4.46 -12.84 -14.05
N ASP A 54 -4.68 -14.05 -14.55
CA ASP A 54 -3.78 -15.19 -14.34
C ASP A 54 -2.41 -14.93 -14.96
N ALA A 55 -2.36 -14.31 -16.15
CA ALA A 55 -1.09 -13.90 -16.76
C ALA A 55 -0.36 -12.87 -15.88
N PHE A 56 -1.04 -11.85 -15.37
CA PHE A 56 -0.43 -10.87 -14.47
C PHE A 56 0.00 -11.49 -13.14
N GLN A 57 -0.73 -12.44 -12.59
CA GLN A 57 -0.31 -13.18 -11.41
C GLN A 57 1.02 -13.89 -11.66
N ARG A 58 1.11 -14.70 -12.73
CA ARG A 58 2.33 -15.42 -13.08
C ARG A 58 3.51 -14.48 -13.35
N GLY A 59 3.26 -13.33 -13.98
CA GLY A 59 4.30 -12.32 -14.16
C GLY A 59 4.74 -11.67 -12.86
N SER A 60 3.82 -11.49 -11.91
CA SER A 60 4.13 -11.00 -10.56
C SER A 60 5.03 -12.01 -9.85
N GLU A 61 4.74 -13.30 -9.99
CA GLU A 61 5.53 -14.42 -9.45
C GLU A 61 6.94 -14.52 -10.08
N THR A 62 7.20 -13.92 -11.24
CA THR A 62 8.57 -13.79 -11.77
C THR A 62 9.25 -12.47 -11.37
N GLY A 63 8.66 -11.71 -10.45
CA GLY A 63 9.20 -10.43 -9.98
C GLY A 63 8.92 -9.24 -10.90
N CYS A 64 8.04 -9.38 -11.90
CA CYS A 64 7.71 -8.29 -12.82
C CYS A 64 6.79 -7.27 -12.14
N ILE A 65 7.34 -6.11 -11.81
CA ILE A 65 6.60 -5.06 -11.08
C ILE A 65 5.39 -4.52 -11.86
N PRO A 66 5.47 -4.28 -13.20
CA PRO A 66 4.28 -3.95 -13.97
C PRO A 66 3.16 -5.00 -13.85
N CYS A 67 3.50 -6.28 -13.79
CA CYS A 67 2.53 -7.34 -13.54
C CYS A 67 1.94 -7.26 -12.13
N MET A 68 2.74 -6.94 -11.10
CA MET A 68 2.23 -6.75 -9.73
C MET A 68 1.19 -5.63 -9.69
N SER A 69 1.48 -4.50 -10.33
CA SER A 69 0.55 -3.37 -10.44
C SER A 69 -0.78 -3.81 -11.08
N LEU A 70 -0.72 -4.42 -12.26
CA LEU A 70 -1.91 -4.84 -12.99
C LEU A 70 -2.67 -5.97 -12.29
N TYR A 71 -1.97 -6.89 -11.63
CA TYR A 71 -2.60 -7.93 -10.84
C TYR A 71 -3.38 -7.33 -9.65
N THR A 72 -2.79 -6.36 -8.94
CA THR A 72 -3.50 -5.65 -7.86
C THR A 72 -4.69 -4.82 -8.33
N ASP A 73 -4.63 -4.27 -9.56
CA ASP A 73 -5.76 -3.61 -10.23
C ASP A 73 -6.88 -4.62 -10.54
N CYS A 74 -6.54 -5.79 -11.11
CA CYS A 74 -7.50 -6.88 -11.35
C CYS A 74 -8.20 -7.34 -10.07
N LEU A 75 -7.47 -7.44 -8.94
CA LEU A 75 -8.04 -7.79 -7.64
C LEU A 75 -9.03 -6.74 -7.10
N SER A 76 -9.00 -5.51 -7.61
CA SER A 76 -9.84 -4.40 -7.16
C SER A 76 -11.15 -4.26 -7.95
N LYS A 77 -11.17 -4.69 -9.22
CA LYS A 77 -12.28 -4.43 -10.17
C LYS A 77 -13.45 -5.41 -10.09
N GLY A 78 -13.34 -6.48 -9.30
CA GLY A 78 -14.39 -7.51 -9.21
C GLY A 78 -15.63 -7.15 -8.39
N GLY A 79 -15.87 -5.87 -8.05
CA GLY A 79 -16.92 -5.45 -7.10
C GLY A 79 -16.72 -5.98 -5.67
N LYS A 80 -15.60 -6.68 -5.46
CA LYS A 80 -15.23 -7.37 -4.25
C LYS A 80 -14.06 -6.61 -3.65
N GLU A 81 -14.32 -5.75 -2.68
CA GLU A 81 -13.32 -5.34 -1.68
C GLU A 81 -12.74 -6.57 -0.90
N SER A 82 -13.08 -7.81 -1.30
CA SER A 82 -12.90 -9.06 -0.56
C SER A 82 -11.50 -9.68 -0.66
N MET A 83 -10.62 -9.19 -1.54
CA MET A 83 -9.28 -9.76 -1.74
C MET A 83 -8.14 -8.90 -1.16
N ILE A 84 -8.44 -8.06 -0.15
CA ILE A 84 -7.45 -7.27 0.61
C ILE A 84 -6.23 -8.11 1.00
N HIS A 85 -6.47 -9.32 1.50
CA HIS A 85 -5.45 -10.26 1.95
C HIS A 85 -4.51 -10.74 0.83
N LEU A 86 -4.97 -10.78 -0.43
CA LEU A 86 -4.14 -11.09 -1.60
C LEU A 86 -3.49 -9.84 -2.18
N ARG A 87 -4.18 -8.70 -2.14
CA ARG A 87 -3.72 -7.46 -2.77
C ARG A 87 -2.57 -6.82 -2.00
N LEU A 88 -2.68 -6.76 -0.67
CA LEU A 88 -1.71 -6.07 0.17
C LEU A 88 -0.27 -6.60 0.03
N PRO A 89 0.01 -7.91 0.01
CA PRO A 89 1.38 -8.42 -0.15
C PRO A 89 2.03 -7.98 -1.47
N TRP A 90 1.29 -7.94 -2.57
CA TRP A 90 1.80 -7.48 -3.86
C TRP A 90 1.99 -5.96 -3.93
N LEU A 91 1.10 -5.19 -3.29
CA LEU A 91 1.32 -3.75 -3.13
C LEU A 91 2.59 -3.47 -2.31
N LEU A 92 2.79 -4.20 -1.21
CA LEU A 92 4.01 -4.07 -0.41
C LEU A 92 5.25 -4.46 -1.20
N GLU A 93 5.22 -5.57 -1.94
CA GLU A 93 6.33 -6.04 -2.78
C GLU A 93 6.74 -4.99 -3.83
N GLY A 94 5.77 -4.42 -4.56
CA GLY A 94 6.06 -3.34 -5.51
C GLY A 94 6.53 -2.05 -4.83
N ALA A 95 5.98 -1.73 -3.66
CA ALA A 95 6.32 -0.53 -2.91
C ALA A 95 7.74 -0.58 -2.33
N ILE A 96 8.17 -1.70 -1.75
CA ILE A 96 9.55 -1.86 -1.23
C ILE A 96 10.61 -1.87 -2.35
N ARG A 97 10.21 -2.21 -3.58
CA ARG A 97 11.04 -2.07 -4.79
C ARG A 97 11.09 -0.64 -5.33
N GLY A 98 10.33 0.27 -4.73
CA GLY A 98 10.32 1.69 -5.06
C GLY A 98 9.44 2.06 -6.25
N HIS A 99 8.43 1.26 -6.58
CA HIS A 99 7.50 1.58 -7.67
C HIS A 99 6.51 2.67 -7.27
N LEU A 100 6.64 3.86 -7.84
CA LEU A 100 5.93 5.05 -7.37
C LEU A 100 4.41 4.91 -7.44
N TYR A 101 3.89 4.40 -8.55
CA TYR A 101 2.45 4.17 -8.68
C TYR A 101 1.92 3.12 -7.69
N ILE A 102 2.71 2.10 -7.35
CA ILE A 102 2.27 1.09 -6.38
C ILE A 102 2.34 1.67 -4.96
N ILE A 103 3.34 2.51 -4.67
CA ILE A 103 3.39 3.24 -3.39
C ILE A 103 2.17 4.16 -3.26
N ASP A 104 1.80 4.87 -4.32
CA ASP A 104 0.61 5.74 -4.31
C ASP A 104 -0.69 4.93 -4.11
N LEU A 105 -0.84 3.83 -4.85
CA LEU A 105 -1.94 2.87 -4.62
C LEU A 105 -1.97 2.35 -3.19
N LEU A 106 -0.82 2.05 -2.59
CA LEU A 106 -0.71 1.58 -1.21
C LEU A 106 -1.07 2.68 -0.20
N VAL A 107 -0.71 3.94 -0.46
CA VAL A 107 -1.13 5.09 0.36
C VAL A 107 -2.66 5.25 0.29
N ALA A 108 -3.23 5.20 -0.91
CA ALA A 108 -4.69 5.25 -1.10
C ALA A 108 -5.38 4.06 -0.42
N PHE A 109 -4.78 2.87 -0.51
CA PHE A 109 -5.27 1.65 0.14
C PHE A 109 -5.35 1.81 1.66
N TYR A 110 -4.32 2.34 2.31
CA TYR A 110 -4.35 2.61 3.76
C TYR A 110 -5.24 3.79 4.15
N LYS A 111 -5.37 4.81 3.29
CA LYS A 111 -6.21 5.99 3.55
C LYS A 111 -7.70 5.65 3.58
N ASN A 112 -8.10 4.68 2.77
CA ASN A 112 -9.48 4.25 2.61
C ASN A 112 -9.77 2.95 3.39
N ALA A 113 -8.90 2.58 4.34
CA ALA A 113 -9.01 1.36 5.11
C ALA A 113 -9.99 1.52 6.27
N GLU A 114 -11.13 0.87 6.18
CA GLU A 114 -12.07 0.81 7.31
C GLU A 114 -11.89 -0.48 8.13
N PRO A 115 -12.29 -0.53 9.42
CA PRO A 115 -12.88 0.56 10.20
C PRO A 115 -11.84 1.57 10.72
N ALA A 116 -10.55 1.25 10.64
CA ALA A 116 -9.48 2.11 11.10
C ALA A 116 -8.38 2.23 10.05
N ASN A 117 -8.03 3.47 9.73
CA ASN A 117 -6.92 3.79 8.83
C ASN A 117 -5.60 3.60 9.59
N PRO A 118 -4.67 2.75 9.11
CA PRO A 118 -3.33 2.65 9.68
C PRO A 118 -2.50 3.88 9.25
N GLU A 119 -2.81 5.02 9.87
CA GLU A 119 -2.22 6.33 9.58
C GLU A 119 -0.69 6.28 9.65
N SER A 120 -0.10 5.49 10.56
CA SER A 120 1.35 5.43 10.69
C SER A 120 2.03 4.81 9.46
N LEU A 121 1.40 3.81 8.84
CA LEU A 121 1.85 3.21 7.57
C LEU A 121 1.58 4.15 6.40
N GLN A 122 0.41 4.78 6.35
CA GLN A 122 0.09 5.78 5.33
C GLN A 122 1.12 6.93 5.32
N ILE A 123 1.45 7.49 6.48
CA ILE A 123 2.43 8.56 6.65
C ILE A 123 3.83 8.09 6.20
N TYR A 124 4.19 6.86 6.54
CA TYR A 124 5.47 6.28 6.13
C TYR A 124 5.59 6.22 4.60
N TRP A 125 4.61 5.61 3.93
CA TRP A 125 4.64 5.45 2.48
C TRP A 125 4.54 6.78 1.75
N THR A 126 3.75 7.72 2.27
CA THR A 126 3.71 9.11 1.77
C THR A 126 5.09 9.77 1.83
N LYS A 127 5.85 9.57 2.91
CA LYS A 127 7.23 10.09 3.04
C LYS A 127 8.19 9.41 2.04
N ILE A 128 8.07 8.10 1.84
CA ILE A 128 8.86 7.37 0.84
C ILE A 128 8.56 7.87 -0.57
N LEU A 129 7.28 7.95 -0.95
CA LEU A 129 6.82 8.47 -2.24
C LEU A 129 7.42 9.83 -2.53
N ASN A 130 7.26 10.77 -1.59
CA ASN A 130 7.85 12.09 -1.68
C ASN A 130 9.37 12.06 -1.83
N SER A 131 10.07 11.21 -1.06
CA SER A 131 11.53 11.08 -1.11
C SER A 131 12.03 10.61 -2.48
N LEU A 132 11.28 9.73 -3.14
CA LEU A 132 11.60 9.20 -4.46
C LEU A 132 11.14 10.14 -5.60
N HIS A 133 10.01 10.85 -5.45
CA HIS A 133 9.60 11.95 -6.34
C HIS A 133 10.62 13.09 -6.36
N VAL A 134 11.24 13.42 -5.22
CA VAL A 134 12.35 14.41 -5.18
C VAL A 134 13.50 13.98 -6.08
N SER A 135 13.83 12.68 -6.12
CA SER A 135 14.86 12.18 -7.06
C SER A 135 14.45 12.24 -8.53
N LEU A 136 13.16 12.40 -8.84
CA LEU A 136 12.65 12.58 -10.20
C LEU A 136 12.35 14.06 -10.56
N GLY A 137 12.66 15.01 -9.69
CA GLY A 137 12.56 16.44 -10.01
C GLY A 137 11.18 17.09 -9.86
N MET A 138 10.22 16.47 -9.16
CA MET A 138 8.87 17.04 -8.95
C MET A 138 8.87 18.20 -7.91
N ASN A 139 7.97 19.19 -8.06
CA ASN A 139 8.02 20.49 -7.37
C ASN A 139 7.94 20.44 -5.83
N LYS A 140 8.49 21.48 -5.17
CA LYS A 140 8.62 21.59 -3.70
C LYS A 140 7.35 22.07 -2.97
N GLU A 141 6.41 22.71 -3.66
CA GLU A 141 5.28 23.40 -3.03
C GLU A 141 4.19 22.45 -2.51
N GLU A 142 3.97 21.31 -3.16
CA GLU A 142 3.05 20.24 -2.69
C GLU A 142 3.51 19.58 -1.38
N ARG A 143 4.78 19.75 -0.99
CA ARG A 143 5.39 19.07 0.17
C ARG A 143 5.07 19.72 1.50
N LYS A 144 4.49 20.93 1.51
CA LYS A 144 4.38 21.76 2.72
C LYS A 144 3.14 21.48 3.58
N ASN A 145 2.16 20.73 3.07
CA ASN A 145 0.87 20.50 3.77
C ASN A 145 0.75 19.20 4.59
N ASN A 146 1.76 18.33 4.62
CA ASN A 146 1.71 17.07 5.41
C ASN A 146 2.39 17.15 6.78
N ARG A 147 2.68 18.36 7.29
CA ARG A 147 3.11 18.58 8.68
C ARG A 147 1.93 19.08 9.54
N GLY A 148 0.80 18.37 9.51
CA GLY A 148 -0.32 18.63 10.41
C GLY A 148 -0.19 17.81 11.68
N THR A 149 -0.16 18.48 12.84
CA THR A 149 -0.77 18.09 14.14
C THR A 149 -0.66 16.64 14.65
N ILE A 150 0.33 15.85 14.22
CA ILE A 150 0.61 14.55 14.84
C ILE A 150 1.21 14.81 16.23
N GLY A 151 0.40 14.69 17.28
CA GLY A 151 0.90 14.74 18.65
C GLY A 151 -0.02 15.40 19.67
N ASN A 152 -0.92 16.28 19.22
CA ASN A 152 -1.65 17.19 20.11
C ASN A 152 -3.07 16.72 20.44
N VAL A 153 -3.49 15.56 19.92
CA VAL A 153 -4.80 14.97 20.20
C VAL A 153 -4.62 13.51 20.60
N CYS A 154 -5.36 13.08 21.60
CA CYS A 154 -5.41 11.70 22.01
C CYS A 154 -6.11 10.88 20.91
N TYR A 155 -5.49 9.80 20.44
CA TYR A 155 -6.04 9.07 19.30
C TYR A 155 -7.44 8.45 19.57
N PRO A 156 -7.68 7.76 20.70
CA PRO A 156 -9.01 7.21 21.00
C PRO A 156 -10.04 8.26 21.40
N CYS A 157 -9.75 9.09 22.41
CA CYS A 157 -10.76 9.98 23.01
C CYS A 157 -10.85 11.38 22.39
N ARG A 158 -9.93 11.73 21.48
CA ARG A 158 -9.88 13.02 20.75
C ARG A 158 -9.71 14.27 21.62
N GLU A 159 -9.43 14.14 22.92
CA GLU A 159 -9.03 15.26 23.77
C GLU A 159 -7.78 15.94 23.23
N GLU A 160 -7.69 17.26 23.36
CA GLU A 160 -6.52 18.06 22.98
C GLU A 160 -5.52 18.16 24.12
N ASP A 161 -4.23 18.22 23.77
CA ASP A 161 -3.14 18.43 24.71
C ASP A 161 -3.26 19.84 25.33
N SER A 162 -2.98 19.95 26.62
CA SER A 162 -3.02 21.20 27.37
C SER A 162 -1.77 21.36 28.21
N ASP A 163 -1.48 22.59 28.64
CA ASP A 163 -0.31 22.86 29.50
C ASP A 163 -0.31 22.00 30.78
N ASP A 164 -1.50 21.62 31.26
CA ASP A 164 -1.71 20.80 32.46
C ASP A 164 -1.67 19.29 32.20
N ARG A 165 -1.78 18.82 30.93
CA ARG A 165 -1.91 17.39 30.60
C ARG A 165 -1.17 17.02 29.33
N LYS A 166 0.15 16.85 29.43
CA LYS A 166 1.00 16.41 28.32
C LYS A 166 0.70 14.99 27.86
N PHE A 167 0.46 14.83 26.56
CA PHE A 167 0.24 13.51 25.99
C PHE A 167 1.53 12.71 25.80
N GLN A 168 1.40 11.39 25.89
CA GLN A 168 2.50 10.45 25.66
C GLN A 168 2.39 9.88 24.26
N GLN A 169 3.46 9.97 23.49
CA GLN A 169 3.54 9.33 22.18
C GLN A 169 3.87 7.83 22.31
N CYS A 170 3.32 7.02 21.40
CA CYS A 170 3.71 5.61 21.28
C CYS A 170 5.24 5.49 21.21
N SER A 171 5.83 4.69 22.10
CA SER A 171 7.28 4.51 22.19
C SER A 171 7.87 3.85 20.94
N GLY A 172 7.08 3.07 20.21
CA GLY A 172 7.48 2.39 18.98
C GLY A 172 7.40 3.28 17.74
N CYS A 173 6.18 3.68 17.34
CA CYS A 173 5.97 4.39 16.07
C CYS A 173 6.18 5.91 16.16
N LYS A 174 6.00 6.51 17.34
CA LYS A 174 6.01 7.97 17.56
C LYS A 174 4.98 8.75 16.73
N ILE A 175 3.94 8.08 16.23
CA ILE A 175 2.85 8.69 15.47
C ILE A 175 1.67 9.00 16.39
N TYR A 176 1.13 8.02 17.10
CA TYR A 176 -0.03 8.26 17.94
C TYR A 176 0.33 8.87 19.29
N SER A 177 -0.51 9.78 19.76
CA SER A 177 -0.49 10.37 21.10
C SER A 177 -1.65 9.87 21.95
N TYR A 178 -1.42 9.77 23.26
CA TYR A 178 -2.39 9.29 24.22
C TYR A 178 -2.40 10.16 25.47
N CYS A 179 -3.60 10.45 25.98
CA CYS A 179 -3.79 11.19 27.23
C CYS A 179 -3.58 10.33 28.49
N GLY A 180 -3.33 9.03 28.32
CA GLY A 180 -3.10 8.07 29.40
C GLY A 180 -2.90 6.64 28.90
N LYS A 181 -2.56 5.74 29.82
CA LYS A 181 -2.30 4.31 29.55
C LYS A 181 -3.54 3.57 29.05
N GLU A 182 -4.72 3.96 29.51
CA GLU A 182 -5.99 3.33 29.13
C GLU A 182 -6.25 3.48 27.63
N CYS A 183 -6.26 4.72 27.11
CA CYS A 183 -6.36 4.99 25.69
C CYS A 183 -5.24 4.32 24.87
N GLN A 184 -4.02 4.25 25.41
CA GLN A 184 -2.95 3.52 24.72
C GLN A 184 -3.28 2.03 24.58
N LEU A 185 -3.75 1.37 25.66
CA LEU A 185 -4.06 -0.06 25.65
C LEU A 185 -5.28 -0.40 24.78
N GLU A 186 -6.31 0.45 24.80
CA GLU A 186 -7.48 0.34 23.92
C GLU A 186 -7.05 0.36 22.46
N HIS A 187 -6.29 1.38 22.03
CA HIS A 187 -5.79 1.44 20.66
C HIS A 187 -4.85 0.26 20.33
N TRP A 188 -4.01 -0.15 21.30
CA TRP A 188 -3.02 -1.20 21.13
C TRP A 188 -3.64 -2.58 20.91
N ASN A 189 -4.71 -2.92 21.64
CA ASN A 189 -5.34 -4.23 21.57
C ASN A 189 -6.56 -4.25 20.62
N ASP A 190 -7.42 -3.24 20.69
CA ASP A 190 -8.72 -3.26 20.00
C ASP A 190 -8.65 -2.54 18.65
N GLY A 191 -7.77 -1.53 18.53
CA GLY A 191 -7.55 -0.78 17.29
C GLY A 191 -6.47 -1.34 16.38
N ASN A 192 -5.96 -2.55 16.66
CA ASN A 192 -4.91 -3.23 15.89
C ASN A 192 -3.60 -2.44 15.71
N HIS A 193 -3.31 -1.48 16.59
CA HIS A 193 -2.09 -0.67 16.51
C HIS A 193 -0.82 -1.51 16.71
N ARG A 194 -0.90 -2.62 17.45
CA ARG A 194 0.25 -3.49 17.72
C ARG A 194 0.93 -3.97 16.43
N GLY A 195 0.15 -4.54 15.51
CA GLY A 195 0.68 -5.06 14.24
C GLY A 195 1.21 -3.94 13.35
N GLU A 196 0.47 -2.85 13.27
CA GLU A 196 0.84 -1.63 12.54
C GLU A 196 2.17 -1.06 13.04
N CYS A 197 2.31 -0.90 14.36
CA CYS A 197 3.49 -0.36 15.01
C CYS A 197 4.73 -1.20 14.70
N LYS A 198 4.60 -2.53 14.76
CA LYS A 198 5.71 -3.45 14.51
C LYS A 198 6.10 -3.49 13.04
N GLN A 199 5.13 -3.46 12.13
CA GLN A 199 5.42 -3.35 10.70
C GLN A 199 6.14 -2.04 10.39
N LEU A 200 5.72 -0.92 10.99
CA LEU A 200 6.41 0.35 10.84
C LEU A 200 7.83 0.33 11.42
N GLN A 201 8.07 -0.40 12.52
CA GLN A 201 9.43 -0.61 13.03
C GLN A 201 10.30 -1.38 12.03
N ILE A 202 9.78 -2.46 11.45
CA ILE A 202 10.48 -3.20 10.38
C ILE A 202 10.80 -2.27 9.21
N LEU A 203 9.84 -1.49 8.74
CA LEU A 203 10.02 -0.55 7.64
C LEU A 203 11.04 0.56 7.96
N ASN A 204 11.05 1.08 9.18
CA ASN A 204 12.03 2.08 9.60
C ASN A 204 13.45 1.51 9.71
N THR A 205 13.59 0.26 10.16
CA THR A 205 14.91 -0.39 10.34
C THR A 205 15.47 -0.92 9.03
N TYR A 206 14.65 -1.59 8.22
CA TYR A 206 15.11 -2.39 7.08
C TYR A 206 14.75 -1.82 5.71
N HIS A 207 13.79 -0.90 5.60
CA HIS A 207 13.44 -0.30 4.31
C HIS A 207 13.96 1.14 4.20
N LYS A 208 13.63 2.00 5.17
CA LYS A 208 13.94 3.44 5.13
C LYS A 208 15.42 3.78 4.83
N PRO A 209 16.43 3.14 5.44
CA PRO A 209 17.83 3.43 5.12
C PRO A 209 18.25 2.99 3.71
N TYR A 210 17.58 1.98 3.14
CA TYR A 210 17.97 1.35 1.88
C TYR A 210 17.03 1.65 0.70
N ALA A 211 15.89 2.30 0.92
CA ALA A 211 14.84 2.51 -0.07
C ALA A 211 15.36 3.08 -1.41
N LYS A 212 16.19 4.13 -1.35
CA LYS A 212 16.79 4.73 -2.55
C LYS A 212 17.77 3.80 -3.26
N GLN A 213 18.53 3.00 -2.51
CA GLN A 213 19.49 2.06 -3.06
C GLN A 213 18.78 0.90 -3.74
N ILE A 214 17.76 0.32 -3.07
CA ILE A 214 16.92 -0.74 -3.63
C ILE A 214 16.28 -0.25 -4.93
N HIS A 215 15.61 0.91 -4.91
CA HIS A 215 14.99 1.50 -6.10
C HIS A 215 16.00 1.66 -7.25
N LYS A 216 17.19 2.22 -7.00
CA LYS A 216 18.23 2.36 -8.04
C LYS A 216 18.69 1.04 -8.63
N LYS A 217 18.91 0.01 -7.79
CA LYS A 217 19.32 -1.34 -8.24
C LYS A 217 18.23 -1.94 -9.15
N ILE A 218 16.96 -1.84 -8.73
CA ILE A 218 15.81 -2.31 -9.51
C ILE A 218 15.69 -1.57 -10.85
N THR A 219 15.76 -0.25 -10.85
CA THR A 219 15.67 0.56 -12.08
C THR A 219 16.84 0.29 -13.04
N ARG A 220 18.02 -0.08 -12.53
CA ARG A 220 19.16 -0.52 -13.35
C ARG A 220 18.96 -1.91 -13.97
N GLY A 221 17.97 -2.67 -13.50
CA GLY A 221 17.72 -4.05 -13.92
C GLY A 221 18.55 -5.09 -13.16
N ASP A 222 19.05 -4.75 -11.97
CA ASP A 222 19.69 -5.74 -11.11
C ASP A 222 18.68 -6.84 -10.73
N ASP A 223 19.15 -8.08 -10.67
CA ASP A 223 18.35 -9.22 -10.21
C ASP A 223 17.89 -9.01 -8.75
N PRO A 224 16.57 -8.92 -8.49
CA PRO A 224 16.03 -8.70 -7.14
C PRO A 224 16.50 -9.74 -6.12
N THR A 225 16.74 -10.98 -6.55
CA THR A 225 17.20 -12.08 -5.69
C THR A 225 18.61 -11.84 -5.15
N LYS A 226 19.39 -10.97 -5.80
CA LYS A 226 20.77 -10.61 -5.42
C LYS A 226 20.85 -9.34 -4.58
N ILE A 227 19.73 -8.65 -4.37
CA ILE A 227 19.68 -7.43 -3.54
C ILE A 227 19.47 -7.84 -2.08
N ILE A 228 20.56 -8.00 -1.33
CA ILE A 228 20.55 -8.48 0.07
C ILE A 228 19.61 -7.65 0.95
N GLU A 229 19.62 -6.32 0.81
CA GLU A 229 18.79 -5.42 1.61
C GLU A 229 17.30 -5.64 1.35
N LEU A 230 16.93 -5.92 0.09
CA LEU A 230 15.57 -6.23 -0.31
C LEU A 230 15.14 -7.60 0.23
N GLN A 231 15.97 -8.63 0.08
CA GLN A 231 15.63 -9.98 0.54
C GLN A 231 15.50 -10.03 2.07
N THR A 232 16.38 -9.34 2.79
CA THR A 232 16.25 -9.19 4.25
C THR A 232 14.93 -8.52 4.62
N LEU A 233 14.56 -7.43 3.94
CA LEU A 233 13.30 -6.74 4.19
C LEU A 233 12.08 -7.63 3.90
N ARG A 234 12.11 -8.41 2.82
CA ARG A 234 11.03 -9.35 2.47
C ARG A 234 10.83 -10.42 3.54
N GLU A 235 11.91 -11.01 4.02
CA GLU A 235 11.88 -11.96 5.13
C GLU A 235 11.29 -11.33 6.40
N LYS A 236 11.76 -10.13 6.77
CA LYS A 236 11.28 -9.44 7.98
C LYS A 236 9.82 -9.01 7.90
N LEU A 237 9.31 -8.71 6.70
CA LEU A 237 7.89 -8.41 6.49
C LEU A 237 7.04 -9.69 6.35
N GLY A 238 7.64 -10.88 6.27
CA GLY A 238 6.94 -12.14 6.01
C GLY A 238 6.42 -12.28 4.58
N LEU A 239 6.95 -11.50 3.63
CA LEU A 239 6.58 -11.58 2.21
C LEU A 239 7.06 -12.88 1.56
N SER A 240 8.13 -13.48 2.10
CA SER A 240 8.70 -14.77 1.66
C SER A 240 8.15 -15.98 2.42
N ARG A 241 7.08 -15.81 3.21
CA ARG A 241 6.46 -16.90 3.98
C ARG A 241 5.99 -18.01 3.04
N PRO A 242 6.31 -19.30 3.26
CA PRO A 242 5.82 -20.41 2.45
C PRO A 242 4.29 -20.49 2.34
N LYS A 243 3.78 -20.94 1.18
CA LYS A 243 2.33 -20.96 0.90
C LYS A 243 1.55 -21.89 1.85
N ASP A 244 2.14 -23.00 2.25
CA ASP A 244 1.58 -23.98 3.18
C ASP A 244 1.29 -23.38 4.57
N GLU A 245 2.04 -22.35 5.01
CA GLU A 245 1.78 -21.68 6.28
C GLU A 245 0.45 -20.91 6.32
N TYR A 246 -0.06 -20.48 5.17
CA TYR A 246 -1.31 -19.72 5.06
C TYR A 246 -2.31 -20.35 4.10
N GLU A 247 -2.09 -21.60 3.68
CA GLU A 247 -3.03 -22.33 2.82
C GLU A 247 -4.39 -22.52 3.49
N LYS A 248 -4.40 -22.86 4.79
CA LYS A 248 -5.64 -22.94 5.58
C LYS A 248 -6.39 -21.61 5.60
N LEU A 249 -5.64 -20.52 5.69
CA LEU A 249 -6.21 -19.18 5.65
C LEU A 249 -6.79 -18.90 4.25
N LEU A 250 -6.10 -19.24 3.17
CA LEU A 250 -6.62 -19.13 1.79
C LEU A 250 -7.88 -19.96 1.56
N LEU A 251 -7.93 -21.21 2.05
CA LEU A 251 -9.13 -22.04 1.97
C LEU A 251 -10.29 -21.38 2.73
N PHE A 252 -10.02 -20.90 3.95
CA PHE A 252 -11.00 -20.16 4.74
C PHE A 252 -11.45 -18.86 4.06
N LEU A 253 -10.59 -18.21 3.28
CA LEU A 253 -10.90 -16.98 2.53
C LEU A 253 -11.51 -17.23 1.14
N GLY A 254 -11.31 -18.42 0.58
CA GLY A 254 -11.57 -18.76 -0.82
C GLY A 254 -12.90 -19.44 -1.11
N ASP A 255 -13.67 -19.89 -0.10
CA ASP A 255 -14.98 -20.48 -0.36
C ASP A 255 -15.94 -19.42 -0.91
N ASP A 256 -16.32 -19.64 -2.17
CA ASP A 256 -16.90 -18.63 -3.03
C ASP A 256 -18.43 -18.46 -2.88
N CYS A 257 -19.05 -19.17 -1.95
CA CYS A 257 -20.49 -19.46 -1.99
C CYS A 257 -21.40 -18.64 -1.07
N ASP A 258 -20.89 -17.65 -0.32
CA ASP A 258 -21.74 -16.88 0.58
C ASP A 258 -21.67 -15.36 0.34
N ASP A 259 -22.83 -14.76 0.08
CA ASP A 259 -23.05 -13.31 -0.03
C ASP A 259 -22.77 -12.58 1.31
N TYR A 260 -22.51 -13.33 2.38
CA TYR A 260 -22.21 -12.85 3.73
C TYR A 260 -20.73 -12.88 4.07
N ARG A 261 -19.80 -12.67 3.11
CA ARG A 261 -18.37 -12.58 3.47
C ARG A 261 -18.14 -11.34 4.34
N PRO A 262 -17.77 -11.49 5.63
CA PRO A 262 -17.36 -10.34 6.42
C PRO A 262 -16.13 -9.72 5.75
N ILE A 263 -16.12 -8.39 5.66
CA ILE A 263 -14.98 -7.68 5.10
C ILE A 263 -13.78 -8.02 5.98
N ARG A 264 -12.82 -8.73 5.39
CA ARG A 264 -11.60 -9.28 6.01
C ARG A 264 -10.60 -8.14 6.28
N ARG A 265 -11.01 -7.20 7.13
CA ARG A 265 -10.32 -5.93 7.44
C ARG A 265 -9.13 -6.13 8.38
N GLU A 266 -9.16 -7.19 9.18
CA GLU A 266 -8.05 -7.64 10.02
C GLU A 266 -6.74 -7.89 9.24
N TYR A 267 -6.83 -8.14 7.93
CA TYR A 267 -5.68 -8.39 7.05
C TYR A 267 -5.09 -7.14 6.39
N ILE A 268 -5.67 -5.94 6.64
CA ILE A 268 -5.11 -4.66 6.16
C ILE A 268 -3.82 -4.33 6.90
N VAL A 269 -3.76 -4.70 8.17
CA VAL A 269 -2.62 -4.44 9.04
C VAL A 269 -1.84 -5.74 9.19
N ALA A 270 -0.54 -5.62 9.48
CA ALA A 270 0.27 -6.78 9.82
C ALA A 270 -0.23 -7.50 11.08
N ARG A 271 0.21 -8.74 11.23
CA ARG A 271 0.08 -9.54 12.44
C ARG A 271 0.77 -8.88 13.63
N ASP A 272 0.53 -9.43 14.81
CA ASP A 272 1.19 -9.07 16.07
C ASP A 272 2.72 -9.16 16.06
N ASP A 273 3.36 -9.75 15.05
CA ASP A 273 4.81 -9.79 14.87
C ASP A 273 5.32 -8.75 13.85
N GLY A 274 4.42 -7.97 13.22
CA GLY A 274 4.72 -7.01 12.17
C GLY A 274 4.81 -7.62 10.77
N THR A 275 4.56 -8.92 10.61
CA THR A 275 4.56 -9.61 9.32
C THR A 275 3.18 -9.61 8.66
N VAL A 276 3.15 -9.71 7.34
CA VAL A 276 1.91 -9.91 6.59
C VAL A 276 1.26 -11.26 6.92
N HIS A 277 -0.05 -11.34 6.75
CA HIS A 277 -0.81 -12.58 6.94
C HIS A 277 -0.57 -13.60 5.83
N ILE A 278 -0.33 -13.11 4.61
CA ILE A 278 -0.12 -13.90 3.39
C ILE A 278 1.11 -13.34 2.68
N GLY A 279 2.01 -14.21 2.23
CA GLY A 279 3.20 -13.80 1.49
C GLY A 279 2.88 -13.38 0.06
N SER A 280 3.81 -12.65 -0.58
CA SER A 280 3.82 -12.41 -2.03
C SER A 280 4.48 -13.58 -2.79
N THR A 281 4.25 -14.81 -2.30
CA THR A 281 5.13 -15.96 -2.56
C THR A 281 5.42 -16.16 -4.02
N ALA A 282 6.70 -16.06 -4.31
CA ALA A 282 7.28 -16.56 -5.51
C ALA A 282 8.64 -17.15 -5.16
N GLU A 283 8.90 -18.31 -5.73
CA GLU A 283 10.17 -19.01 -5.60
C GLU A 283 11.34 -18.25 -6.25
N VAL A 284 11.03 -17.25 -7.09
CA VAL A 284 11.98 -16.58 -8.00
C VAL A 284 12.16 -15.08 -7.70
N ILE A 285 11.50 -14.55 -6.66
CA ILE A 285 11.52 -13.11 -6.32
C ILE A 285 12.57 -12.82 -5.27
#